data_AF-A0A3C1YHR5-F1
#
_entry.id   AF-A0A3C1YHR5-F1
#
_cell.length_a   1.000
_cell.length_b   1.000
_cell.length_c   1.000
_cell.angle_alpha   90.00
_cell.angle_beta   90.00
_cell.angle_gamma   90.00
#
_symmetry.space_group_name_H-M   'P 1'
#
loop_
_entity.id
_entity.type
_entity.pdbx_description
1 polymer ?
#
loop_
_entity_poly.entity_id
_entity_poly.type
_entity_poly.pdbx_seq_one_letter_code
_entity_poly.pdbx_strand_id
1 'polypeptide(L)'
;DRSVDTFDFAMRRRFRFVEIKAEDTQEMLESLENEDLKNEAVKRMDSLNAAILEVEDLNENYQIGASYFLKLRHLGFDELWTDYLKPLLQDYVRGLYDESGIMKKFAKAYGYEEPTKGESDESTQD
;
A
#
# COMPACT_ATOMS: atom_id res chain seq x y z
N ASP A 1 -3.32 16.10 -2.72
CA ASP A 1 -3.97 15.98 -1.42
C ASP A 1 -3.47 17.08 -0.48
N ARG A 2 -4.25 17.57 0.49
CA ARG A 2 -3.78 18.57 1.48
C ARG A 2 -3.85 17.95 2.88
N SER A 3 -2.74 17.95 3.61
CA SER A 3 -2.72 17.32 4.94
C SER A 3 -3.68 18.01 5.90
N VAL A 4 -4.17 17.24 6.87
CA VAL A 4 -5.09 17.69 7.93
C VAL A 4 -4.47 18.81 8.80
N ASP A 5 -3.16 19.04 8.67
CA ASP A 5 -2.46 20.14 9.35
C ASP A 5 -2.80 21.51 8.79
N THR A 6 -3.26 21.59 7.54
CA THR A 6 -3.72 22.85 6.95
C THR A 6 -5.17 23.24 7.28
N PHE A 7 -5.89 22.47 8.11
CA PHE A 7 -7.24 22.89 8.53
C PHE A 7 -7.20 24.12 9.44
N ASP A 8 -8.01 25.13 9.08
CA ASP A 8 -8.20 26.33 9.88
C ASP A 8 -8.69 25.96 11.30
N PHE A 9 -8.14 26.64 12.30
CA PHE A 9 -8.44 26.49 13.72
C PHE A 9 -9.95 26.55 14.01
N ALA A 10 -10.70 27.32 13.22
CA ALA A 10 -12.15 27.38 13.30
C ALA A 10 -12.84 26.02 13.05
N MET A 11 -12.31 25.19 12.14
CA MET A 11 -12.81 23.83 11.87
C MET A 11 -12.47 22.90 13.04
N ARG A 12 -11.23 22.96 13.55
CA ARG A 12 -10.78 22.18 14.71
C ARG A 12 -11.60 22.44 15.98
N ARG A 13 -12.16 23.65 16.15
CA ARG A 13 -13.03 24.01 17.28
C ARG A 13 -14.49 23.59 17.10
N ARG A 14 -15.00 23.57 15.86
CA ARG A 14 -16.43 23.39 15.58
C ARG A 14 -16.84 21.95 15.33
N PHE A 15 -15.89 21.09 14.98
CA PHE A 15 -16.15 19.69 14.66
C PHE A 15 -15.40 18.77 15.62
N ARG A 16 -16.02 17.63 15.93
CA ARG A 16 -15.33 16.50 16.56
C ARG A 16 -14.55 15.77 15.47
N PHE A 17 -13.25 15.60 15.67
CA PHE A 17 -12.40 14.81 14.79
C PHE A 17 -12.33 13.40 15.37
N VAL A 18 -12.80 12.43 14.59
CA VAL A 18 -12.64 11.02 14.87
C VAL A 18 -11.72 10.50 13.79
N GLU A 19 -10.52 10.11 14.17
CA GLU A 19 -9.57 9.46 13.27
C GLU A 19 -10.07 8.04 12.99
N ILE A 20 -10.01 7.63 11.72
CA ILE A 20 -10.28 6.25 11.29
C ILE A 20 -8.96 5.73 10.74
N LYS A 21 -8.35 4.79 11.44
CA LYS A 21 -7.06 4.20 11.07
C LYS A 21 -7.24 3.14 10.00
N ALA A 22 -6.15 2.80 9.29
CA ALA A 22 -6.19 1.73 8.30
C ALA A 22 -6.65 0.39 8.91
N GLU A 23 -6.23 0.10 10.14
CA GLU A 23 -6.65 -1.06 10.93
C GLU A 23 -8.17 -1.10 11.17
N ASP A 24 -8.79 0.06 11.45
CA ASP A 24 -10.25 0.17 11.66
C ASP A 24 -11.05 -0.17 10.39
N THR A 25 -10.42 -0.15 9.22
CA THR A 25 -11.06 -0.46 7.94
C THR A 25 -11.00 -1.95 7.58
N GLN A 26 -10.24 -2.77 8.32
CA GLN A 26 -10.05 -4.18 8.01
C GLN A 26 -11.33 -5.02 8.05
N GLU A 27 -12.32 -4.63 8.86
CA GLU A 27 -13.62 -5.30 8.96
C GLU A 27 -14.32 -5.41 7.58
N MET A 28 -14.06 -4.46 6.67
CA MET A 28 -14.60 -4.53 5.31
C MET A 28 -14.12 -5.78 4.54
N LEU A 29 -12.94 -6.32 4.86
CA LEU A 29 -12.38 -7.50 4.18
C LEU A 29 -13.14 -8.79 4.51
N GLU A 30 -14.02 -8.80 5.52
CA GLU A 30 -14.95 -9.92 5.78
C GLU A 30 -15.90 -10.18 4.62
N SER A 31 -16.06 -9.21 3.73
CA SER A 31 -16.87 -9.34 2.52
C SER A 31 -16.18 -10.10 1.38
N LEU A 32 -14.95 -10.57 1.58
CA LEU A 32 -14.25 -11.44 0.65
C LEU A 32 -14.69 -12.89 0.88
N GLU A 33 -14.99 -13.62 -0.19
CA GLU A 33 -15.60 -14.96 -0.10
C GLU A 33 -14.64 -16.05 0.43
N ASN A 34 -13.34 -15.80 0.42
CA ASN A 34 -12.30 -16.76 0.78
C ASN A 34 -11.48 -16.29 2.00
N GLU A 35 -11.51 -17.08 3.07
CA GLU A 35 -10.79 -16.79 4.33
C GLU A 35 -9.27 -16.77 4.16
N ASP A 36 -8.68 -17.63 3.33
CA ASP A 36 -7.23 -17.63 3.09
C ASP A 36 -6.81 -16.34 2.36
N LEU A 37 -7.63 -15.92 1.38
CA LEU A 37 -7.42 -14.67 0.65
C LEU A 37 -7.54 -13.46 1.58
N LYS A 38 -8.53 -13.46 2.49
CA LYS A 38 -8.71 -12.43 3.50
C LYS A 38 -7.52 -12.36 4.45
N ASN A 39 -7.09 -13.48 5.01
CA ASN A 39 -5.96 -13.54 5.94
C ASN A 39 -4.66 -13.05 5.29
N GLU A 40 -4.41 -13.44 4.04
CA GLU A 40 -3.26 -12.95 3.29
C GLU A 40 -3.38 -11.45 2.96
N ALA A 41 -4.59 -10.96 2.63
CA ALA A 41 -4.83 -9.53 2.41
C ALA A 41 -4.53 -8.69 3.66
N VAL A 42 -5.05 -9.10 4.82
CA VAL A 42 -4.77 -8.44 6.12
C VAL A 42 -3.27 -8.43 6.40
N LYS A 43 -2.62 -9.60 6.29
CA LYS A 43 -1.19 -9.74 6.56
C LYS A 43 -0.33 -8.84 5.67
N ARG A 44 -0.61 -8.78 4.37
CA ARG A 44 0.12 -7.92 3.41
C ARG A 44 -0.14 -6.44 3.66
N MET A 45 -1.38 -6.08 3.99
CA MET A 45 -1.75 -4.70 4.33
C MET A 45 -1.00 -4.24 5.59
N ASP A 46 -0.98 -5.05 6.64
CA ASP A 46 -0.32 -4.71 7.91
C ASP A 46 1.19 -4.61 7.74
N SER A 47 1.79 -5.55 7.01
CA SER A 47 3.22 -5.53 6.72
C SER A 47 3.62 -4.30 5.89
N LEU A 48 2.80 -3.93 4.90
CA LEU A 48 3.02 -2.73 4.09
C LEU A 48 2.87 -1.46 4.93
N ASN A 49 1.82 -1.35 5.75
CA ASN A 49 1.57 -0.18 6.60
C ASN A 49 2.63 -0.02 7.69
N ALA A 50 3.14 -1.11 8.24
CA ALA A 50 4.29 -1.07 9.14
C ALA A 50 5.53 -0.53 8.43
N ALA A 51 5.81 -0.98 7.20
CA ALA A 51 6.94 -0.49 6.42
C ALA A 51 6.81 1.01 6.07
N ILE A 52 5.59 1.50 5.80
CA ILE A 52 5.31 2.93 5.56
C ILE A 52 5.65 3.76 6.79
N LEU A 53 5.23 3.33 7.98
CA LEU A 53 5.50 4.04 9.25
C LEU A 53 6.99 4.05 9.64
N GLU A 54 7.80 3.14 9.11
CA GLU A 54 9.25 3.13 9.33
C GLU A 54 10.02 4.14 8.46
N VAL A 55 9.37 4.79 7.49
CA VAL A 55 9.99 5.84 6.66
C VAL A 55 9.87 7.17 7.39
N GLU A 56 11.00 7.82 7.66
CA GLU A 56 11.08 9.04 8.49
C GLU A 56 10.17 10.18 8.01
N ASP A 57 10.02 10.35 6.69
CA ASP A 57 9.20 11.40 6.08
C ASP A 57 7.72 11.01 5.86
N LEU A 58 7.32 9.78 6.21
CA LEU A 58 5.92 9.32 6.12
C LEU A 58 5.33 9.14 7.52
N ASN A 59 3.99 9.17 7.61
CA ASN A 59 3.26 9.02 8.87
C ASN A 59 1.94 8.28 8.66
N GLU A 60 1.12 8.20 9.71
CA GLU A 60 -0.16 7.48 9.74
C GLU A 60 -1.11 7.88 8.59
N ASN A 61 -1.02 9.11 8.08
CA ASN A 61 -1.87 9.58 6.96
C ASN A 61 -1.54 8.93 5.60
N TYR A 62 -0.39 8.26 5.50
CA TYR A 62 0.07 7.59 4.27
C TYR A 62 -0.22 6.08 4.27
N GLN A 63 -0.84 5.57 5.33
CA GLN A 63 -1.21 4.16 5.40
C GLN A 63 -2.26 3.82 4.32
N ILE A 64 -2.16 2.61 3.81
CA ILE A 64 -3.09 2.04 2.85
C ILE A 64 -4.28 1.42 3.59
N GLY A 65 -5.48 1.90 3.28
CA GLY A 65 -6.71 1.35 3.82
C GLY A 65 -7.17 0.07 3.11
N ALA A 66 -8.04 -0.70 3.77
CA ALA A 66 -8.56 -1.98 3.29
C ALA A 66 -9.39 -1.88 2.00
N SER A 67 -9.87 -0.68 1.63
CA SER A 67 -10.64 -0.45 0.40
C SER A 67 -9.86 -0.81 -0.88
N TYR A 68 -8.52 -0.67 -0.87
CA TYR A 68 -7.68 -1.14 -1.97
C TYR A 68 -7.71 -2.67 -2.09
N PHE A 69 -7.64 -3.37 -0.96
CA PHE A 69 -7.64 -4.83 -0.90
C PHE A 69 -9.01 -5.44 -1.22
N LEU A 70 -10.11 -4.69 -1.11
CA LEU A 70 -11.43 -5.14 -1.62
C LEU A 70 -11.43 -5.41 -3.13
N LYS A 71 -10.49 -4.82 -3.88
CA LYS A 71 -10.36 -5.08 -5.31
C LYS A 71 -10.00 -6.55 -5.59
N LEU A 72 -9.42 -7.27 -4.63
CA LEU A 72 -9.05 -8.70 -4.74
C LEU A 72 -10.22 -9.63 -5.07
N ARG A 73 -11.47 -9.15 -5.03
CA ARG A 73 -12.63 -9.85 -5.59
C ARG A 73 -12.53 -10.09 -7.10
N HIS A 74 -11.73 -9.28 -7.80
CA HIS A 74 -11.67 -9.24 -9.26
C HIS A 74 -10.25 -9.32 -9.83
N LEU A 75 -9.22 -9.21 -8.98
CA LEU A 75 -7.82 -9.17 -9.40
C LEU A 75 -6.92 -9.93 -8.43
N GLY A 76 -5.72 -10.29 -8.89
CA GLY A 76 -4.70 -10.94 -8.07
C GLY A 76 -3.89 -9.97 -7.22
N PHE A 77 -3.12 -10.48 -6.26
CA PHE A 77 -2.22 -9.65 -5.44
C PHE A 77 -1.15 -8.92 -6.25
N ASP A 78 -0.67 -9.53 -7.34
CA ASP A 78 0.34 -8.92 -8.20
C ASP A 78 -0.25 -7.76 -8.99
N GLU A 79 -1.45 -7.91 -9.54
CA GLU A 79 -2.19 -6.86 -10.24
C GLU A 79 -2.57 -5.72 -9.28
N LEU A 80 -2.98 -6.04 -8.05
CA LEU A 80 -3.24 -5.04 -7.01
C LEU A 80 -1.99 -4.18 -6.77
N TRP A 81 -0.83 -4.85 -6.69
CA TRP A 81 0.43 -4.17 -6.50
C TRP A 81 0.79 -3.30 -7.70
N THR A 82 0.86 -3.88 -8.91
CA THR A 82 1.37 -3.18 -10.10
C THR A 82 0.48 -2.02 -10.53
N ASP A 83 -0.83 -2.19 -10.44
CA ASP A 83 -1.78 -1.29 -11.09
C ASP A 83 -2.33 -0.22 -10.13
N TYR A 84 -2.29 -0.48 -8.82
CA TYR A 84 -2.90 0.40 -7.82
C TYR A 84 -1.92 0.87 -6.73
N LEU A 85 -1.25 -0.07 -6.05
CA LEU A 85 -0.42 0.29 -4.89
C LEU A 85 0.91 0.92 -5.30
N LYS A 86 1.63 0.31 -6.25
CA LYS A 86 2.93 0.78 -6.73
C LYS A 86 2.90 2.23 -7.23
N PRO A 87 1.99 2.64 -8.15
CA PRO A 87 1.97 4.04 -8.61
C PRO A 87 1.63 5.03 -7.49
N LEU A 88 0.74 4.65 -6.56
CA LEU A 88 0.39 5.49 -5.41
C LEU A 88 1.59 5.68 -4.46
N LEU A 89 2.27 4.59 -4.12
CA LEU A 89 3.44 4.61 -3.23
C LEU A 89 4.62 5.35 -3.87
N GLN A 90 4.77 5.26 -5.21
CA GLN A 90 5.75 6.06 -5.95
C GLN A 90 5.51 7.56 -5.78
N ASP A 91 4.25 8.00 -5.80
CA ASP A 91 3.92 9.40 -5.53
C ASP A 91 4.19 9.80 -4.08
N TYR A 92 4.05 8.89 -3.12
CA TYR A 92 4.36 9.16 -1.70
C TYR A 92 5.84 9.37 -1.46
N VAL A 93 6.69 8.55 -2.09
CA VAL A 93 8.15 8.63 -1.88
C VAL A 93 8.84 9.62 -2.81
N ARG A 94 8.11 10.21 -3.76
CA ARG A 94 8.69 11.14 -4.74
C ARG A 94 9.31 12.35 -4.04
N GLY A 95 10.60 12.57 -4.30
CA GLY A 95 11.40 13.62 -3.70
C GLY A 95 12.05 13.25 -2.36
N LEU A 96 11.80 12.05 -1.84
CA LEU A 96 12.50 11.53 -0.67
C LEU A 96 13.91 11.03 -1.03
N TYR A 97 14.78 10.98 -0.05
CA TYR A 97 16.08 10.33 -0.23
C TYR A 97 15.89 8.82 -0.40
N ASP A 98 16.56 8.24 -1.39
CA ASP A 98 16.49 6.80 -1.70
C ASP A 98 15.08 6.27 -2.05
N GLU A 99 14.35 6.97 -2.93
CA GLU A 99 13.03 6.53 -3.43
C GLU A 99 13.02 5.06 -3.89
N SER A 100 14.10 4.61 -4.56
CA SER A 100 14.22 3.24 -5.05
C SER A 100 14.35 2.22 -3.93
N GLY A 101 15.16 2.49 -2.91
CA GLY A 101 15.31 1.62 -1.75
C GLY A 101 14.02 1.52 -0.95
N ILE A 102 13.32 2.64 -0.76
CA ILE A 102 12.02 2.65 -0.08
C ILE A 102 10.99 1.82 -0.86
N MET A 103 10.89 2.01 -2.19
CA MET A 103 9.97 1.22 -3.01
C MET A 103 10.28 -0.28 -2.99
N LYS A 104 11.56 -0.68 -2.96
CA LYS A 104 11.95 -2.08 -2.80
C LYS A 104 11.55 -2.64 -1.44
N LYS A 105 11.68 -1.84 -0.38
CA LYS A 105 11.22 -2.21 0.97
C LYS A 105 9.71 -2.42 1.00
N PHE A 106 8.93 -1.54 0.37
CA PHE A 106 7.48 -1.69 0.27
C PHE A 106 7.07 -2.93 -0.52
N ALA A 107 7.70 -3.19 -1.68
CA ALA A 107 7.44 -4.38 -2.47
C ALA A 107 7.69 -5.66 -1.67
N LYS A 108 8.84 -5.71 -0.97
CA LYS A 108 9.19 -6.83 -0.09
C LYS A 108 8.22 -7.00 1.06
N ALA A 109 7.83 -5.90 1.73
CA ALA A 109 6.89 -5.94 2.85
C ALA A 109 5.50 -6.43 2.42
N TYR A 110 5.05 -6.03 1.24
CA TYR A 110 3.81 -6.53 0.64
C TYR A 110 3.93 -7.98 0.15
N GLY A 111 5.14 -8.52 -0.03
CA GLY A 111 5.36 -9.85 -0.60
C GLY A 111 5.19 -9.89 -2.12
N TYR A 112 5.50 -8.80 -2.80
CA TYR A 112 5.64 -8.76 -4.26
C TYR A 112 7.07 -9.11 -4.66
N GLU A 113 7.23 -10.15 -5.46
CA GLU A 113 8.50 -10.47 -6.11
C GLU A 113 8.45 -9.95 -7.55
N GLU A 114 9.41 -9.11 -7.94
CA GLU A 114 9.51 -8.71 -9.35
C GLU A 114 9.75 -9.97 -10.19
N PRO A 115 8.93 -10.25 -11.21
CA PRO A 115 9.20 -11.36 -12.11
C PRO A 115 10.59 -11.13 -12.70
N THR A 116 11.52 -12.04 -12.43
CA THR A 116 12.86 -12.02 -13.02
C THR A 116 12.65 -11.95 -14.53
N LYS A 117 12.97 -10.80 -15.13
CA LYS A 117 13.06 -10.69 -16.59
C LYS A 117 14.01 -11.81 -17.02
N GLY A 118 13.46 -12.84 -17.65
CA GLY A 118 14.22 -14.01 -18.06
C GLY A 118 15.46 -13.56 -18.82
N GLU A 119 16.59 -14.15 -18.46
CA GLU A 119 17.69 -14.35 -19.39
C GLU A 119 17.07 -14.92 -20.67
N SER A 120 17.01 -14.09 -21.70
CA SER A 120 16.72 -14.55 -23.04
C SER A 120 17.91 -15.41 -23.44
N ASP A 121 17.80 -16.73 -23.24
CA ASP A 121 18.61 -17.72 -23.93
C ASP A 121 18.35 -17.56 -25.42
N GLU A 122 19.09 -16.64 -26.03
CA GLU A 122 19.29 -16.55 -27.47
C GLU A 122 20.15 -17.75 -27.87
N SER A 123 19.51 -18.92 -27.95
CA SER A 123 20.08 -20.10 -28.58
C SER A 123 20.17 -19.83 -30.08
N THR A 124 21.25 -19.17 -30.48
CA THR A 124 21.66 -19.04 -31.88
C THR A 124 21.81 -20.44 -32.48
N GLN A 125 21.03 -20.68 -33.54
CA GLN A 125 21.21 -21.81 -34.44
C GLN A 125 22.63 -21.80 -35.03
N ASP A 126 23.29 -22.94 -35.00
CA ASP A 126 24.09 -23.49 -36.11
C ASP A 126 24.14 -25.02 -36.00
#